data_AF-A0AAE0EBR2-F1
#
_entry.id   AF-A0AAE0EBR2-F1
#
_cell.length_a   1.000
_cell.length_b   1.000
_cell.length_c   1.000
_cell.angle_alpha   90.00
_cell.angle_beta   90.00
_cell.angle_gamma   90.00
#
_symmetry.space_group_name_H-M   'P 1'
#
loop_
_entity.id
_entity.type
_entity.pdbx_description
1 polymer ?
#
loop_
_entity_poly.entity_id
_entity_poly.type
_entity_poly.pdbx_seq_one_letter_code
_entity_poly.pdbx_strand_id
1 'polypeptide(L)'
;MTRKVKLWYMAKDSARKATFRKRKKGLWKKVSELSSTLCGIDVCAIVYNPYDNQPSRGPNDRVSIQEKTRDGAKQEDGNSR
;
A
#
# COMPACT_ATOMS: atom_id res chain seq x y z
N MET A 1 12.62 -24.50 -0.47
CA MET A 1 11.28 -24.46 -1.11
C MET A 1 10.35 -23.54 -0.33
N THR A 2 9.72 -22.58 -0.99
CA THR A 2 8.61 -21.80 -0.43
C THR A 2 7.34 -22.65 -0.48
N ARG A 3 6.64 -22.81 0.66
CA ARG A 3 5.33 -23.47 0.67
C ARG A 3 4.27 -22.51 0.11
N LYS A 4 3.30 -23.04 -0.64
CA LYS A 4 2.16 -22.26 -1.11
C LYS A 4 1.36 -21.78 0.10
N VAL A 5 1.14 -20.47 0.19
CA VAL A 5 0.42 -19.84 1.30
C VAL A 5 -1.01 -19.52 0.86
N LYS A 6 -1.98 -19.72 1.77
CA LYS A 6 -3.36 -19.27 1.57
C LYS A 6 -3.41 -17.74 1.59
N LEU A 7 -4.20 -17.12 0.71
CA LEU A 7 -4.37 -15.66 0.62
C LEU A 7 -5.52 -15.19 1.51
N TRP A 8 -5.33 -15.28 2.82
CA TRP A 8 -6.28 -14.82 3.85
C TRP A 8 -5.53 -14.01 4.91
N TYR A 9 -6.27 -13.34 5.79
CA TYR A 9 -5.69 -12.55 6.87
C TYR A 9 -4.87 -13.42 7.83
N MET A 10 -3.56 -13.17 7.98
CA MET A 10 -2.72 -13.95 8.87
C MET A 10 -2.98 -13.60 10.34
N ALA A 11 -3.68 -14.45 11.09
CA ALA A 11 -4.03 -14.18 12.50
C ALA A 11 -2.80 -13.98 13.42
N LYS A 12 -1.75 -14.81 13.25
CA LYS A 12 -0.51 -14.72 14.04
C LYS A 12 0.27 -13.44 13.69
N ASP A 13 0.30 -12.48 14.61
CA ASP A 13 0.88 -11.15 14.34
C ASP A 13 2.37 -11.20 13.98
N SER A 14 3.19 -11.96 14.69
CA SER A 14 4.62 -12.08 14.37
C SER A 14 4.87 -12.62 12.96
N ALA A 15 4.08 -13.61 12.54
CA ALA A 15 4.14 -14.16 11.18
C ALA A 15 3.62 -13.16 10.13
N ARG A 16 2.56 -12.40 10.46
CA ARG A 16 2.00 -11.34 9.62
C ARG A 16 3.01 -10.21 9.42
N LYS A 17 3.64 -9.71 10.49
CA LYS A 17 4.68 -8.67 10.46
C LYS A 17 5.90 -9.10 9.63
N ALA A 18 6.40 -10.32 9.84
CA ALA A 18 7.52 -10.85 9.06
C ALA A 18 7.18 -10.99 7.57
N THR A 19 5.99 -11.50 7.27
CA THR A 19 5.50 -11.64 5.88
C THR A 19 5.31 -10.28 5.22
N PHE A 20 4.74 -9.33 5.94
CA PHE A 20 4.55 -7.95 5.48
C PHE A 20 5.88 -7.32 5.06
N ARG A 21 6.92 -7.39 5.91
CA ARG A 21 8.25 -6.82 5.58
C ARG A 21 8.83 -7.45 4.31
N LYS A 22 8.74 -8.78 4.16
CA LYS A 22 9.25 -9.49 2.97
C LYS A 22 8.46 -9.13 1.70
N ARG A 23 7.12 -9.13 1.77
CA ARG A 23 6.26 -8.81 0.62
C ARG A 23 6.35 -7.34 0.23
N LYS A 24 6.42 -6.42 1.20
CA LYS A 24 6.64 -4.99 0.95
C LYS A 24 7.93 -4.75 0.17
N LYS A 25 9.03 -5.39 0.56
CA LYS A 25 10.31 -5.30 -0.17
C LYS A 25 10.18 -5.83 -1.61
N GLY A 26 9.51 -6.97 -1.80
CA GLY A 26 9.27 -7.53 -3.13
C GLY A 26 8.38 -6.63 -4.01
N LEU A 27 7.33 -6.05 -3.42
CA LEU A 27 6.44 -5.10 -4.09
C LEU A 27 7.23 -3.87 -4.57
N TRP A 28 8.06 -3.29 -3.70
CA TRP A 28 8.89 -2.13 -4.08
C TRP A 28 9.83 -2.43 -5.24
N LYS A 29 10.46 -3.61 -5.23
CA LYS A 29 11.31 -4.04 -6.35
C LYS A 29 10.50 -4.08 -7.65
N LYS A 30 9.29 -4.65 -7.63
CA LYS A 30 8.43 -4.75 -8.81
C LYS A 30 7.95 -3.40 -9.31
N VAL A 31 7.59 -2.49 -8.42
CA VAL A 31 7.21 -1.11 -8.77
C VAL A 31 8.37 -0.40 -9.47
N SER A 32 9.60 -0.52 -8.94
CA SER A 32 10.80 0.08 -9.54
C SER A 32 11.14 -0.54 -10.90
N GLU A 33 11.06 -1.88 -11.03
CA GLU A 33 11.26 -2.59 -12.31
C GLU A 33 10.25 -2.11 -13.37
N LEU A 34 8.97 -1.94 -13.01
CA LEU A 34 7.94 -1.46 -13.92
C LEU A 34 8.15 -0.01 -14.34
N SER A 35 8.38 0.86 -13.35
CA SER A 35 8.45 2.30 -13.60
C SER A 35 9.69 2.71 -14.39
N SER A 36 10.86 2.16 -14.04
CA SER A 36 12.12 2.59 -14.67
C SER A 36 12.60 1.62 -15.75
N THR A 37 12.62 0.32 -15.48
CA THR A 37 13.38 -0.65 -16.30
C THR A 37 12.59 -1.20 -17.47
N LEU A 38 11.30 -1.52 -17.28
CA LEU A 38 10.51 -2.25 -18.28
C LEU A 38 9.68 -1.33 -19.16
N CYS A 39 8.93 -0.41 -18.53
CA CYS A 39 7.87 0.31 -19.22
C CYS A 39 8.08 1.83 -19.25
N GLY A 40 8.97 2.39 -18.43
CA GLY A 40 9.21 3.84 -18.40
C GLY A 40 7.97 4.65 -17.98
N ILE A 41 7.06 4.05 -17.21
CA ILE A 41 5.78 4.65 -16.81
C ILE A 41 5.83 5.21 -15.38
N ASP A 42 5.03 6.22 -15.11
CA ASP A 42 4.83 6.73 -13.76
C ASP A 42 3.97 5.75 -12.96
N VAL A 43 4.53 5.22 -11.86
CA VAL A 43 3.84 4.32 -10.93
C VAL A 43 3.89 4.89 -9.53
N CYS A 44 2.74 4.87 -8.85
CA CYS A 44 2.61 5.21 -7.44
C CYS A 44 2.01 4.03 -6.66
N ALA A 45 2.54 3.77 -5.46
CA ALA A 45 2.00 2.80 -4.53
C ALA A 45 2.00 3.38 -3.11
N ILE A 46 0.91 3.13 -2.37
CA ILE A 46 0.75 3.56 -0.98
C ILE A 46 0.40 2.32 -0.16
N VAL A 47 1.16 2.05 0.90
CA VAL A 47 0.96 0.89 1.77
C VAL A 47 0.81 1.34 3.22
N TYR A 48 -0.39 1.14 3.78
CA TYR A 48 -0.67 1.33 5.19
C TYR A 48 -0.36 0.05 5.96
N ASN A 49 0.16 0.21 7.18
CA ASN A 49 0.37 -0.90 8.07
C ASN A 49 0.32 -0.45 9.53
N PRO A 50 -0.02 -1.34 10.49
CA PRO A 50 -0.12 -1.00 11.90
C PRO A 50 1.24 -0.96 12.63
N TYR A 51 2.35 -1.20 11.92
CA TYR A 51 3.69 -1.33 12.50
C TYR A 51 4.56 -0.07 12.30
N ASP A 52 4.18 0.79 11.36
CA ASP A 52 4.89 2.02 11.01
C ASP A 52 3.92 3.20 11.23
N ASN A 53 4.39 4.30 11.81
CA ASN A 53 3.57 5.50 12.06
C ASN A 53 3.23 6.29 10.79
N GLN A 54 3.85 5.93 9.66
CA GLN A 54 3.69 6.60 8.37
C GLN A 54 3.56 5.55 7.26
N PRO A 55 2.72 5.80 6.24
CA PRO A 55 2.58 4.88 5.12
C PRO A 55 3.85 4.84 4.27
N SER A 56 4.16 3.65 3.74
CA SER A 56 5.26 3.47 2.80
C SER A 56 4.83 4.01 1.43
N ARG A 57 5.66 4.88 0.83
CA ARG A 57 5.44 5.52 -0.48
C ARG A 57 6.49 5.08 -1.50
N GLY A 58 6.12 5.07 -2.78
CA GLY A 58 6.93 4.57 -3.90
C GLY A 58 7.72 5.62 -4.65
N PRO A 59 8.68 5.21 -5.49
CA PRO A 59 9.59 6.12 -6.15
C PRO A 59 8.90 6.67 -7.40
N ASN A 60 8.18 7.77 -7.23
CA ASN A 60 8.06 8.83 -8.23
C ASN A 60 7.73 10.12 -7.46
N ASP A 61 8.82 10.78 -7.04
CA ASP A 61 8.85 12.09 -6.40
C ASP A 61 8.46 13.24 -7.38
N ARG A 62 7.46 13.04 -8.27
CA ARG A 62 7.00 14.09 -9.20
C ARG A 62 5.50 14.35 -9.24
N VAL A 63 4.73 13.89 -8.25
CA VAL A 63 3.49 14.59 -7.83
C VAL A 63 3.39 14.54 -6.31
N SER A 64 3.80 15.67 -5.71
CA SER A 64 3.08 16.44 -4.69
C SER A 64 2.64 15.73 -3.41
N ILE A 65 2.99 16.34 -2.28
CA ILE A 65 1.99 16.48 -1.23
C ILE A 65 0.75 17.11 -1.89
N GLN A 66 -0.29 16.31 -2.11
CA GLN A 66 -1.64 16.78 -1.89
C GLN A 66 -2.08 15.95 -0.66
N GLU A 67 -2.15 16.51 0.55
CA GLU A 67 -3.20 17.47 0.89
C GLU A 67 -4.45 17.20 0.01
N LYS A 68 -4.97 15.98 0.07
CA LYS A 68 -6.41 15.81 0.08
C LYS A 68 -6.82 15.73 1.53
N THR A 69 -6.91 16.92 2.15
CA THR A 69 -8.07 17.17 3.02
C THR A 69 -9.26 16.66 2.23
N ARG A 70 -9.98 15.72 2.83
CA ARG A 70 -11.20 15.18 2.27
C ARG A 70 -12.21 16.32 2.32
N ASP A 71 -12.12 17.25 1.38
CA ASP A 71 -13.18 18.23 1.14
C ASP A 71 -14.46 17.43 0.93
N GLY A 72 -15.46 17.81 1.70
CA GLY A 72 -16.50 16.92 2.20
C GLY A 72 -17.18 16.05 1.14
N ALA A 73 -17.21 14.75 1.41
CA ALA A 73 -18.42 13.99 1.14
C ALA A 73 -19.36 14.29 2.30
N LYS A 74 -20.24 15.27 2.10
CA LYS A 74 -21.41 15.48 2.95
C LYS A 74 -22.16 14.15 3.00
N GLN A 75 -22.16 13.50 4.16
CA GLN A 75 -23.06 12.39 4.41
C GLN A 75 -24.36 12.99 4.91
N GLU A 76 -25.18 13.43 3.96
CA GLU A 76 -26.61 13.60 4.15
C GLU A 76 -27.29 12.77 3.08
N ASP A 77 -27.77 11.60 3.50
CA ASP A 77 -29.09 11.11 3.14
C ASP A 77 -29.61 10.41 4.40
N GLY A 78 -30.42 11.15 5.15
CA GLY A 78 -31.21 10.60 6.23
C GLY A 78 -32.40 9.80 5.66
N ASN A 79 -32.71 8.68 6.30
CA ASN A 79 -34.08 8.18 6.47
C ASN A 79 -34.03 7.09 7.56
N SER A 80 -34.36 7.38 8.83
CA SER A 80 -35.70 7.43 9.43
C SER A 80 -36.41 6.07 9.49
N ARG A 81 -36.19 5.33 10.58
CA ARG A 81 -37.19 4.92 11.61
C ARG A 81 -36.53 3.95 12.60
#